data_AF-A0ABD0K7B8-F1
#
_entry.id   AF-A0ABD0K7B8-F1
#
_cell.length_a   1.000
_cell.length_b   1.000
_cell.length_c   1.000
_cell.angle_alpha   90.00
_cell.angle_beta   90.00
_cell.angle_gamma   90.00
#
_symmetry.space_group_name_H-M   'P 1'
#
loop_
_entity.id
_entity.type
_entity.pdbx_description
1 polymer ?
#
loop_
_entity_poly.entity_id
_entity_poly.type
_entity_poly.pdbx_seq_one_letter_code
_entity_poly.pdbx_strand_id
1 'polypeptide(L)'
;MDGETMSESNPSIGEREATSAKVSEKDQLLRLLNFLERDKINLGDVKKRLAEIDTRYSLPASPLGMAPTATGLHQRVNTFYMDKWPELQVKRGQNIIAPSRNPGSGHRTIGGTPIVLETAIDLRKIVYGTTLHSFSREWKKSTLAFQDIDVWIKRLGIVCSSSLRPNSFERRKALIDGMCEMLWQAGEKRRCSVVLMEDEACFGPDYRYRFDSITERLHLFEFKKFEDVQFFIKRNLDRFQAESGCGLILFLYSLVLSRTIPKVRDDMDASEDSKGKLLTDMEDVTVSLLNLALTGRAVSYLHNGDLLYDCKGNLLPRPLKGVKERSNIGYLFWDKGEDPDTRTEVGSMLKTPKTPIWVTKVNHMYGLLFSTNLDLVSDWRIECRFTLSYYTGLVSQPKTVTLNVETRIGRPRPKTSLGRKQEESKIPPLENCIMTKWYGANVGWNGTSPFI
;
A
#
# COMPACT_ATOMS: atom_id res chain seq x y z
N MET A 1 -34.62 -66.89 -31.77
CA MET A 1 -33.47 -66.37 -31.02
C MET A 1 -33.20 -64.99 -31.59
N ASP A 2 -34.12 -64.05 -31.39
CA ASP A 2 -34.29 -63.30 -30.12
C ASP A 2 -32.94 -62.62 -29.82
N GLY A 3 -32.77 -61.31 -29.82
CA GLY A 3 -33.66 -60.17 -29.73
C GLY A 3 -32.80 -59.01 -29.18
N GLU A 4 -33.17 -57.77 -29.50
CA GLU A 4 -32.97 -56.56 -28.67
C GLU A 4 -31.53 -56.05 -28.38
N THR A 5 -31.15 -54.78 -28.41
CA THR A 5 -31.63 -53.50 -28.99
C THR A 5 -30.58 -52.44 -28.62
N MET A 6 -30.39 -51.45 -29.51
CA MET A 6 -30.06 -50.02 -29.28
C MET A 6 -28.70 -49.65 -28.61
N SER A 7 -27.75 -48.99 -29.30
CA SER A 7 -27.73 -47.56 -29.72
C SER A 7 -28.00 -46.62 -28.53
N GLU A 8 -27.17 -45.64 -28.16
CA GLU A 8 -26.84 -44.45 -28.95
C GLU A 8 -25.89 -43.51 -28.16
N SER A 9 -25.02 -42.81 -28.89
CA SER A 9 -24.56 -41.42 -28.73
C SER A 9 -24.61 -40.73 -27.34
N ASN A 10 -23.42 -40.29 -26.88
CA ASN A 10 -23.28 -39.22 -25.89
C ASN A 10 -23.29 -37.83 -26.59
N PRO A 11 -24.20 -36.91 -26.23
CA PRO A 11 -24.12 -35.52 -26.64
C PRO A 11 -23.66 -34.57 -25.50
N SER A 12 -22.89 -33.56 -25.93
CA SER A 12 -22.70 -32.19 -25.42
C SER A 12 -23.03 -31.85 -23.95
N ILE A 13 -22.01 -31.34 -23.27
CA ILE A 13 -22.09 -30.62 -21.99
C ILE A 13 -22.50 -29.16 -22.25
N GLY A 14 -23.71 -28.81 -21.86
CA GLY A 14 -24.23 -27.44 -21.85
C GLY A 14 -25.65 -27.37 -21.26
N GLU A 15 -25.75 -26.75 -20.07
CA GLU A 15 -26.95 -26.17 -19.44
C GLU A 15 -27.99 -27.09 -18.76
N ARG A 16 -27.99 -27.09 -17.41
CA ARG A 16 -29.08 -26.52 -16.57
C ARG A 16 -28.73 -26.53 -15.07
N GLU A 17 -29.20 -25.48 -14.40
CA GLU A 17 -28.81 -24.95 -13.10
C GLU A 17 -29.49 -25.59 -11.86
N ALA A 18 -28.86 -25.34 -10.70
CA ALA A 18 -29.43 -24.98 -9.39
C ALA A 18 -30.37 -25.95 -8.64
N THR A 19 -29.94 -26.40 -7.45
CA THR A 19 -30.70 -26.25 -6.19
C THR A 19 -29.77 -26.25 -4.97
N SER A 20 -29.99 -25.29 -4.07
CA SER A 20 -29.21 -25.02 -2.85
C SER A 20 -29.79 -25.78 -1.65
N ALA A 21 -28.96 -26.45 -0.85
CA ALA A 21 -29.36 -26.96 0.46
C ALA A 21 -28.92 -25.97 1.56
N LYS A 22 -29.84 -25.10 2.00
CA LYS A 22 -29.69 -24.24 3.20
C LYS A 22 -29.71 -25.13 4.45
N VAL A 23 -28.60 -25.19 5.18
CA VAL A 23 -28.57 -25.76 6.54
C VAL A 23 -29.29 -24.78 7.48
N SER A 24 -30.32 -25.26 8.17
CA SER A 24 -31.15 -24.46 9.08
C SER A 24 -30.34 -23.99 10.31
N GLU A 25 -30.48 -22.72 10.71
CA GLU A 25 -29.87 -22.14 11.92
C GLU A 25 -30.19 -22.94 13.19
N LYS A 26 -31.31 -23.67 13.19
CA LYS A 26 -31.71 -24.57 14.28
C LYS A 26 -30.71 -25.71 14.49
N ASP A 27 -30.12 -26.25 13.41
CA ASP A 27 -29.11 -27.31 13.49
C ASP A 27 -27.77 -26.79 13.99
N GLN A 28 -27.43 -25.53 13.69
CA GLN A 28 -26.22 -24.89 14.20
C GLN A 28 -26.35 -24.63 15.71
N LEU A 29 -27.53 -24.20 16.17
CA LEU A 29 -27.84 -24.00 17.59
C LEU A 29 -27.84 -25.31 18.38
N LEU A 30 -28.40 -26.39 17.83
CA LEU A 30 -28.38 -27.71 18.46
C LEU A 30 -26.95 -28.28 18.59
N ARG A 31 -26.08 -28.03 17.60
CA ARG A 31 -24.66 -28.41 17.68
C ARG A 31 -23.90 -27.62 18.75
N LEU A 32 -24.23 -26.34 18.91
CA LEU A 32 -23.67 -25.47 19.95
C LEU A 32 -24.13 -25.88 21.36
N LEU A 33 -25.40 -26.20 21.53
CA LEU A 33 -25.95 -26.70 22.80
C LEU A 33 -25.32 -28.05 23.20
N ASN A 34 -25.23 -28.99 22.27
CA ASN A 34 -24.57 -30.28 22.51
C ASN A 34 -23.07 -30.14 22.81
N PHE A 35 -22.40 -29.13 22.24
CA PHE A 35 -21.00 -28.82 22.54
C PHE A 35 -20.84 -28.28 23.98
N LEU A 36 -21.75 -27.39 24.40
CA LEU A 36 -21.71 -26.78 25.73
C LEU A 36 -22.08 -27.76 26.86
N GLU A 37 -22.96 -28.73 26.60
CA GLU A 37 -23.24 -29.83 27.54
C GLU A 37 -22.06 -30.80 27.69
N ARG A 38 -21.29 -31.01 26.61
CA ARG A 38 -20.12 -31.91 26.60
C ARG A 38 -18.98 -31.44 27.48
N ASP A 39 -18.76 -30.13 27.55
CA ASP A 39 -17.65 -29.51 28.29
C ASP A 39 -18.02 -29.07 29.72
N LYS A 40 -19.22 -29.40 30.21
CA LYS A 40 -19.72 -29.03 31.56
C LYS A 40 -19.48 -27.55 31.91
N ILE A 41 -19.61 -26.64 30.95
CA ILE A 41 -19.43 -25.20 31.20
C ILE A 41 -20.64 -24.69 31.98
N ASN A 42 -20.45 -24.39 33.26
CA ASN A 42 -21.53 -23.95 34.14
C ASN A 42 -21.97 -22.51 33.77
N LEU A 43 -23.13 -22.40 33.11
CA LEU A 43 -23.72 -21.11 32.69
C LEU A 43 -23.97 -20.14 33.87
N GLY A 44 -23.97 -20.62 35.12
CA GLY A 44 -24.08 -19.79 36.32
C GLY A 44 -22.93 -18.79 36.48
N ASP A 45 -21.69 -19.20 36.17
CA ASP A 45 -20.50 -18.36 36.33
C ASP A 45 -20.41 -17.26 35.26
N VAL A 46 -20.93 -17.52 34.07
CA VAL A 46 -21.00 -16.53 32.98
C VAL A 46 -22.02 -15.44 33.30
N LYS A 47 -23.18 -15.80 33.86
CA LYS A 47 -24.19 -14.82 34.32
C LYS A 47 -23.70 -13.98 35.50
N LYS A 48 -22.94 -14.57 36.42
CA LYS A 48 -22.35 -13.85 37.56
C LYS A 48 -21.30 -12.82 37.11
N ARG A 49 -20.47 -13.16 36.12
CA ARG A 49 -19.48 -12.24 35.51
C ARG A 49 -20.12 -11.12 34.69
N LEU A 50 -21.29 -11.35 34.08
CA LEU A 50 -22.05 -10.31 33.39
C LEU A 50 -22.68 -9.31 34.38
N ALA A 51 -23.20 -9.79 35.53
CA ALA A 51 -23.77 -8.93 36.56
C ALA A 51 -22.73 -8.01 37.25
N GLU A 52 -21.47 -8.47 37.41
CA GLU A 52 -20.37 -7.66 37.97
C GLU A 52 -19.92 -6.52 37.03
N ILE A 53 -20.18 -6.63 35.73
CA ILE A 53 -19.83 -5.59 34.74
C ILE A 53 -20.85 -4.44 34.75
N ASP A 54 -22.14 -4.72 34.96
CA ASP A 54 -23.19 -3.70 35.01
C ASP A 54 -23.12 -2.82 36.27
N THR A 55 -22.62 -3.34 37.40
CA THR A 55 -22.46 -2.56 38.63
C THR A 55 -21.33 -1.51 38.62
N ARG A 56 -20.47 -1.49 37.59
CA ARG A 56 -19.38 -0.47 37.48
C ARG A 56 -19.79 0.80 36.73
N TYR A 57 -21.01 0.85 36.18
CA TYR A 57 -21.56 2.05 35.55
C TYR A 57 -22.87 2.46 36.23
N SER A 58 -22.76 2.92 37.47
CA SER A 58 -23.82 3.70 38.12
C SER A 58 -23.16 4.84 38.88
N LEU A 59 -23.24 6.04 38.31
CA LEU A 59 -22.81 7.28 38.94
C LEU A 59 -23.70 7.58 40.16
N PRO A 60 -23.17 7.85 41.36
CA PRO A 60 -23.97 8.42 42.42
C PRO A 60 -24.23 9.91 42.13
N ALA A 61 -25.49 10.32 42.26
CA ALA A 61 -25.90 11.72 42.21
C ALA A 61 -25.18 12.52 43.30
N SER A 62 -24.52 13.61 42.93
CA SER A 62 -23.88 14.55 43.88
C SER A 62 -24.87 15.64 44.30
N PRO A 63 -24.97 15.99 45.60
CA PRO A 63 -25.63 17.20 46.06
C PRO A 63 -24.69 18.42 45.99
N LEU A 64 -25.33 19.58 45.84
CA LEU A 64 -24.78 20.94 45.81
C LEU A 64 -23.83 21.27 46.98
N GLY A 65 -22.77 22.03 46.69
CA GLY A 65 -22.20 23.00 47.64
C GLY A 65 -20.68 22.97 47.83
N MET A 66 -20.07 24.14 47.60
CA MET A 66 -18.75 24.62 48.06
C MET A 66 -17.49 24.33 47.21
N ALA A 67 -16.83 25.43 46.83
CA ALA A 67 -15.51 25.48 46.20
C ALA A 67 -14.39 25.19 47.22
N PRO A 68 -13.20 24.78 46.74
CA PRO A 68 -12.04 25.65 46.98
C PRO A 68 -11.08 25.78 45.79
N THR A 69 -10.36 26.90 45.83
CA THR A 69 -9.29 27.42 44.99
C THR A 69 -7.97 26.66 45.11
N ALA A 70 -7.25 26.41 43.99
CA ALA A 70 -5.81 26.71 43.83
C ALA A 70 -5.25 26.23 42.47
N THR A 71 -5.01 27.20 41.59
CA THR A 71 -3.83 27.41 40.71
C THR A 71 -3.05 26.21 40.13
N GLY A 72 -3.16 26.03 38.82
CA GLY A 72 -2.19 25.34 37.95
C GLY A 72 -2.46 25.70 36.47
N LEU A 73 -1.44 26.17 35.75
CA LEU A 73 -1.52 26.73 34.39
C LEU A 73 -2.30 25.84 33.40
N HIS A 74 -3.45 26.32 32.91
CA HIS A 74 -4.07 25.84 31.67
C HIS A 74 -3.82 26.88 30.56
N GLN A 75 -3.05 26.49 29.55
CA GLN A 75 -2.99 27.19 28.28
C GLN A 75 -4.36 27.07 27.61
N ARG A 76 -5.18 28.12 27.73
CA ARG A 76 -6.50 28.23 27.08
C ARG A 76 -6.31 28.16 25.56
N VAL A 77 -6.71 27.06 24.94
CA VAL A 77 -6.98 27.01 23.50
C VAL A 77 -8.29 27.76 23.28
N ASN A 78 -8.20 29.01 22.81
CA ASN A 78 -9.37 29.73 22.33
C ASN A 78 -9.83 29.08 21.01
N THR A 79 -10.84 28.22 21.10
CA THR A 79 -11.60 27.74 19.94
C THR A 79 -12.44 28.91 19.43
N PHE A 80 -12.02 29.54 18.35
CA PHE A 80 -12.86 30.51 17.64
C PHE A 80 -13.84 29.76 16.76
N TYR A 81 -15.12 29.78 17.12
CA TYR A 81 -16.20 29.40 16.21
C TYR A 81 -16.42 30.55 15.23
N MET A 82 -16.17 30.31 13.94
CA MET A 82 -16.60 31.22 12.87
C MET A 82 -17.97 30.74 12.38
N ASP A 83 -19.03 31.46 12.75
CA ASP A 83 -20.41 31.11 12.40
C ASP A 83 -20.74 31.28 10.92
N LYS A 84 -19.89 31.97 10.14
CA LYS A 84 -19.92 32.03 8.67
C LYS A 84 -18.58 32.50 8.11
N TRP A 85 -18.15 31.87 7.01
CA TRP A 85 -16.94 32.22 6.28
C TRP A 85 -17.12 33.53 5.50
N PRO A 86 -16.08 34.40 5.41
CA PRO A 86 -16.13 35.56 4.53
C PRO A 86 -16.16 35.11 3.06
N GLU A 87 -17.02 35.73 2.25
CA GLU A 87 -17.10 35.47 0.82
C GLU A 87 -15.79 35.91 0.12
N LEU A 88 -15.05 34.94 -0.42
CA LEU A 88 -13.90 35.21 -1.28
C LEU A 88 -14.39 35.85 -2.59
N GLN A 89 -13.98 37.08 -2.85
CA GLN A 89 -14.18 37.76 -4.12
C GLN A 89 -13.30 37.09 -5.21
N VAL A 90 -13.92 36.22 -6.01
CA VAL A 90 -13.27 35.48 -7.10
C VAL A 90 -13.13 36.36 -8.34
N LYS A 91 -11.90 36.58 -8.83
CA LYS A 91 -11.66 37.09 -10.19
C LYS A 91 -11.63 35.92 -11.18
N ARG A 92 -12.35 36.04 -12.31
CA ARG A 92 -12.43 35.01 -13.37
C ARG A 92 -11.03 34.57 -13.83
N GLY A 93 -10.73 33.27 -13.75
CA GLY A 93 -9.49 32.65 -14.27
C GLY A 93 -8.72 31.74 -13.31
N GLN A 94 -9.19 31.50 -12.08
CA GLN A 94 -8.56 30.54 -11.16
C GLN A 94 -9.47 29.33 -10.88
N ASN A 95 -8.82 28.17 -10.78
CA ASN A 95 -9.40 26.86 -10.47
C ASN A 95 -10.47 26.96 -9.38
N ILE A 96 -11.61 26.33 -9.64
CA ILE A 96 -12.71 26.23 -8.69
C ILE A 96 -12.23 25.28 -7.56
N ILE A 97 -11.82 25.85 -6.43
CA ILE A 97 -11.39 25.13 -5.20
C ILE A 97 -12.60 24.79 -4.30
N ALA A 98 -13.81 25.23 -4.65
CA ALA A 98 -15.02 24.98 -3.88
C ALA A 98 -16.10 24.30 -4.72
N PRO A 99 -16.93 23.42 -4.14
CA PRO A 99 -18.02 22.82 -4.88
C PRO A 99 -18.96 23.92 -5.39
N SER A 100 -19.09 24.03 -6.72
CA SER A 100 -20.06 24.94 -7.33
C SER A 100 -21.42 24.28 -7.25
N ARG A 101 -22.38 24.94 -6.59
CA ARG A 101 -23.78 24.51 -6.58
C ARG A 101 -24.38 24.93 -7.91
N ASN A 102 -24.42 24.03 -8.90
CA ASN A 102 -25.08 24.32 -10.16
C ASN A 102 -26.59 24.54 -9.87
N PRO A 103 -27.21 25.69 -10.24
CA PRO A 103 -28.60 26.01 -9.87
C PRO A 103 -29.70 25.12 -10.50
N GLY A 104 -29.36 23.92 -10.97
CA GLY A 104 -30.29 22.99 -11.64
C GLY A 104 -29.99 21.50 -11.45
N SER A 105 -28.88 21.11 -10.80
CA SER A 105 -28.63 19.71 -10.45
C SER A 105 -28.30 19.59 -8.96
N GLY A 106 -28.92 18.64 -8.27
CA GLY A 106 -28.70 18.39 -6.85
C GLY A 106 -27.29 17.86 -6.49
N HIS A 107 -26.39 17.75 -7.47
CA HIS A 107 -25.05 17.20 -7.31
C HIS A 107 -24.02 18.28 -7.01
N ARG A 108 -23.18 18.06 -5.99
CA ARG A 108 -22.02 18.90 -5.69
C ARG A 108 -20.89 18.47 -6.63
N THR A 109 -20.57 19.26 -7.64
CA THR A 109 -19.33 19.07 -8.41
C THR A 109 -18.15 19.37 -7.48
N ILE A 110 -17.13 18.52 -7.48
CA ILE A 110 -15.95 18.60 -6.60
C ILE A 110 -15.04 19.75 -7.06
N GLY A 111 -15.21 20.20 -8.31
CA GLY A 111 -14.40 21.22 -8.97
C GLY A 111 -13.29 20.58 -9.80
N GLY A 112 -12.22 21.32 -10.07
CA GLY A 112 -11.08 20.83 -10.85
C GLY A 112 -11.31 20.86 -12.36
N THR A 113 -10.25 20.53 -13.11
CA THR A 113 -10.26 20.56 -14.58
C THR A 113 -10.57 19.15 -15.09
N PRO A 114 -11.66 18.93 -15.84
CA PRO A 114 -11.92 17.63 -16.45
C PRO A 114 -10.78 17.26 -17.39
N ILE A 115 -10.35 15.99 -17.36
CA ILE A 115 -9.29 15.57 -18.29
C ILE A 115 -9.83 15.51 -19.72
N VAL A 116 -8.96 15.78 -20.69
CA VAL A 116 -9.27 15.59 -22.11
C VAL A 116 -8.92 14.17 -22.56
N LEU A 117 -9.53 13.73 -23.66
CA LEU A 117 -9.30 12.41 -24.25
C LEU A 117 -7.80 12.09 -24.43
N GLU A 118 -6.99 13.07 -24.87
CA GLU A 118 -5.56 12.85 -25.09
C GLU A 118 -4.82 12.51 -23.78
N THR A 119 -5.19 13.16 -22.68
CA THR A 119 -4.65 12.84 -21.35
C THR A 119 -5.05 11.43 -20.92
N ALA A 120 -6.28 11.00 -21.17
CA ALA A 120 -6.72 9.64 -20.88
C ALA A 120 -5.94 8.59 -21.70
N ILE A 121 -5.76 8.85 -23.00
CA ILE A 121 -4.95 8.00 -23.90
C ILE A 121 -3.52 7.88 -23.37
N ASP A 122 -2.90 9.01 -23.01
CA ASP A 122 -1.54 9.03 -22.52
C ASP A 122 -1.36 8.33 -21.16
N LEU A 123 -2.31 8.52 -20.24
CA LEU A 123 -2.35 7.81 -18.96
C LEU A 123 -2.45 6.29 -19.15
N ARG A 124 -3.23 5.83 -20.13
CA ARG A 124 -3.33 4.39 -20.42
C ARG A 124 -2.08 3.85 -21.09
N LYS A 125 -1.52 4.59 -22.05
CA LYS A 125 -0.26 4.22 -22.70
C LYS A 125 0.89 4.15 -21.70
N ILE A 126 0.98 5.05 -20.72
CA ILE A 126 2.08 5.02 -19.74
C ILE A 126 1.89 3.89 -18.72
N VAL A 127 0.66 3.58 -18.34
CA VAL A 127 0.39 2.51 -17.37
C VAL A 127 0.54 1.12 -18.01
N TYR A 128 -0.07 0.89 -19.18
CA TYR A 128 -0.19 -0.45 -19.80
C TYR A 128 0.54 -0.59 -21.14
N GLY A 129 1.06 0.48 -21.72
CA GLY A 129 1.55 0.49 -23.11
C GLY A 129 0.44 0.51 -24.17
N THR A 130 -0.83 0.45 -23.76
CA THR A 130 -2.01 0.40 -24.64
C THR A 130 -3.21 1.14 -24.05
N THR A 131 -4.12 1.61 -24.91
CA THR A 131 -5.39 2.26 -24.53
C THR A 131 -6.54 1.27 -24.36
N LEU A 132 -6.36 0.03 -24.81
CA LEU A 132 -7.41 -1.00 -24.84
C LEU A 132 -7.52 -1.78 -23.53
N HIS A 133 -6.40 -1.93 -22.81
CA HIS A 133 -6.34 -2.69 -21.56
C HIS A 133 -6.90 -1.87 -20.41
N SER A 134 -7.82 -2.44 -19.63
CA SER A 134 -8.43 -1.83 -18.45
C SER A 134 -8.04 -2.52 -17.16
N PHE A 135 -7.99 -1.76 -16.05
CA PHE A 135 -7.73 -2.30 -14.72
C PHE A 135 -8.59 -3.53 -14.40
N SER A 136 -7.97 -4.57 -13.84
CA SER A 136 -8.70 -5.72 -13.32
C SER A 136 -9.65 -5.34 -12.19
N ARG A 137 -10.55 -6.27 -11.86
CA ARG A 137 -11.51 -6.11 -10.77
C ARG A 137 -10.83 -5.88 -9.43
N GLU A 138 -9.66 -6.49 -9.20
CA GLU A 138 -8.87 -6.31 -7.98
C GLU A 138 -8.44 -4.84 -7.86
N TRP A 139 -7.76 -4.29 -8.88
CA TRP A 139 -7.36 -2.88 -8.90
C TRP A 139 -8.53 -1.90 -8.78
N LYS A 140 -9.68 -2.20 -9.39
CA LYS A 140 -10.88 -1.35 -9.30
C LYS A 140 -11.50 -1.31 -7.89
N LYS A 141 -11.19 -2.29 -7.03
CA LYS A 141 -11.64 -2.36 -5.63
C LYS A 141 -10.53 -2.02 -4.63
N SER A 142 -9.32 -1.80 -5.11
CA SER A 142 -8.15 -1.51 -4.29
C SER A 142 -8.19 -0.08 -3.73
N THR A 143 -8.07 0.02 -2.41
CA THR A 143 -8.22 1.27 -1.64
C THR A 143 -7.14 1.40 -0.57
N LEU A 144 -6.95 2.61 -0.04
CA LEU A 144 -6.00 2.88 1.04
C LEU A 144 -6.69 2.73 2.40
N ALA A 145 -6.89 1.49 2.84
CA ALA A 145 -7.52 1.20 4.12
C ALA A 145 -6.50 0.74 5.18
N PHE A 146 -6.73 1.14 6.43
CA PHE A 146 -6.02 0.53 7.55
C PHE A 146 -6.63 -0.84 7.84
N GLN A 147 -5.78 -1.85 7.98
CA GLN A 147 -6.21 -3.13 8.49
C GLN A 147 -6.42 -2.99 10.00
N ASP A 148 -7.68 -2.89 10.44
CA ASP A 148 -8.01 -2.88 11.87
C ASP A 148 -7.84 -4.28 12.46
N ILE A 149 -6.60 -4.57 12.84
CA ILE A 149 -6.22 -5.78 13.58
C ILE A 149 -7.00 -5.88 14.90
N ASP A 150 -7.48 -4.75 15.45
CA ASP A 150 -8.23 -4.69 16.71
C ASP A 150 -9.56 -5.47 16.68
N VAL A 151 -10.22 -5.61 15.52
CA VAL A 151 -11.46 -6.41 15.40
C VAL A 151 -11.15 -7.90 15.53
N TRP A 152 -10.06 -8.37 14.92
CA TRP A 152 -9.61 -9.76 15.03
C TRP A 152 -8.98 -10.07 16.39
N ILE A 153 -8.21 -9.13 16.95
CA ILE A 153 -7.62 -9.23 18.30
C ILE A 153 -8.70 -9.29 19.38
N LYS A 154 -9.74 -8.43 19.31
CA LYS A 154 -10.87 -8.50 20.25
C LYS A 154 -11.64 -9.81 20.11
N ARG A 155 -11.80 -10.31 18.89
CA ARG A 155 -12.52 -11.56 18.60
C ARG A 155 -11.75 -12.83 19.03
N LEU A 156 -10.41 -12.76 19.05
CA LEU A 156 -9.53 -13.87 19.44
C LEU A 156 -8.93 -13.73 20.85
N GLY A 157 -9.19 -12.64 21.57
CA GLY A 157 -8.66 -12.40 22.92
C GLY A 157 -7.13 -12.25 22.99
N ILE A 158 -6.45 -12.00 21.87
CA ILE A 158 -4.99 -11.99 21.80
C ILE A 158 -4.46 -10.60 22.15
N VAL A 159 -4.05 -10.40 23.40
CA VAL A 159 -3.32 -9.19 23.79
C VAL A 159 -1.94 -9.21 23.10
N CYS A 160 -1.81 -8.45 22.02
CA CYS A 160 -0.55 -8.33 21.30
C CYS A 160 0.25 -7.15 21.87
N SER A 161 1.30 -7.42 22.64
CA SER A 161 2.19 -6.41 23.23
C SER A 161 3.19 -5.87 22.20
N SER A 162 2.73 -5.17 21.16
CA SER A 162 3.61 -4.40 20.27
C SER A 162 3.69 -2.95 20.74
N SER A 163 4.92 -2.40 20.73
CA SER A 163 5.28 -1.06 21.26
C SER A 163 4.67 0.12 20.48
N LEU A 164 4.17 -0.13 19.27
CA LEU A 164 3.60 0.88 18.39
C LEU A 164 2.10 0.64 18.23
N ARG A 165 1.29 1.28 19.07
CA ARG A 165 -0.17 1.30 18.94
C ARG A 165 -0.64 2.71 18.58
N PRO A 166 -0.41 3.18 17.34
CA PRO A 166 -0.87 4.49 16.93
C PRO A 166 -2.39 4.53 16.98
N ASN A 167 -2.93 5.59 17.57
CA ASN A 167 -4.37 5.81 17.61
C ASN A 167 -4.91 6.16 16.20
N SER A 168 -6.24 6.19 16.03
CA SER A 168 -6.86 6.43 14.72
C SER A 168 -6.48 7.80 14.13
N PHE A 169 -6.27 8.81 14.96
CA PHE A 169 -5.85 10.14 14.53
C PHE A 169 -4.41 10.13 14.02
N GLU A 170 -3.48 9.48 14.73
CA GLU A 170 -2.07 9.33 14.33
C GLU A 170 -1.96 8.54 13.03
N ARG A 171 -2.70 7.43 12.91
CA ARG A 171 -2.75 6.64 11.66
C ARG A 171 -3.24 7.50 10.50
N ARG A 172 -4.38 8.16 10.65
CA ARG A 172 -4.95 9.04 9.61
C ARG A 172 -3.99 10.15 9.22
N LYS A 173 -3.36 10.81 10.19
CA LYS A 173 -2.37 11.87 9.96
C LYS A 173 -1.17 11.33 9.19
N ALA A 174 -0.60 10.20 9.61
CA ALA A 174 0.54 9.57 8.95
C ALA A 174 0.23 9.17 7.49
N LEU A 175 -0.98 8.68 7.20
CA LEU A 175 -1.41 8.38 5.84
C LEU A 175 -1.49 9.65 4.98
N ILE A 176 -2.11 10.71 5.50
CA ILE A 176 -2.19 12.00 4.78
C ILE A 176 -0.78 12.53 4.50
N ASP A 177 0.06 12.60 5.53
CA ASP A 177 1.42 13.13 5.39
C ASP A 177 2.25 12.27 4.42
N GLY A 178 2.14 10.93 4.49
CA GLY A 178 2.79 10.03 3.55
C GLY A 178 2.33 10.21 2.10
N MET A 179 1.01 10.30 1.87
CA MET A 179 0.46 10.55 0.53
C MET A 179 0.92 11.90 -0.03
N CYS A 180 0.88 12.96 0.79
CA CYS A 180 1.30 14.30 0.40
C CYS A 180 2.80 14.34 0.06
N GLU A 181 3.66 13.74 0.89
CA GLU A 181 5.10 13.66 0.63
C GLU A 181 5.41 12.92 -0.67
N MET A 182 4.79 11.77 -0.92
CA MET A 182 4.98 11.01 -2.17
C MET A 182 4.59 11.83 -3.40
N LEU A 183 3.42 12.47 -3.37
CA LEU A 183 2.93 13.30 -4.47
C LEU A 183 3.80 14.54 -4.69
N TRP A 184 4.20 15.20 -3.61
CA TRP A 184 5.04 16.39 -3.65
C TRP A 184 6.45 16.07 -4.15
N GLN A 185 7.00 14.94 -3.73
CA GLN A 185 8.28 14.44 -4.20
C GLN A 185 8.24 14.12 -5.70
N ALA A 186 7.17 13.49 -6.19
CA ALA A 186 6.98 13.20 -7.62
C ALA A 186 6.99 14.49 -8.47
N GLY A 187 6.43 15.58 -7.95
CA GLY A 187 6.47 16.90 -8.59
C GLY A 187 7.68 17.76 -8.24
N GLU A 188 8.82 17.13 -7.89
CA GLU A 188 10.10 17.78 -7.60
C GLU A 188 10.03 18.83 -6.48
N LYS A 189 9.07 18.69 -5.55
CA LYS A 189 8.79 19.65 -4.47
C LYS A 189 8.40 21.05 -4.95
N ARG A 190 7.88 21.16 -6.17
CA ARG A 190 7.46 22.44 -6.78
C ARG A 190 6.00 22.48 -7.18
N ARG A 191 5.45 21.34 -7.57
CA ARG A 191 4.04 21.18 -7.96
C ARG A 191 3.51 19.82 -7.51
N CYS A 192 2.20 19.68 -7.52
CA CYS A 192 1.52 18.41 -7.32
C CYS A 192 0.23 18.41 -8.13
N SER A 193 -0.15 17.24 -8.62
CA SER A 193 -1.43 17.00 -9.28
C SER A 193 -2.16 15.89 -8.56
N VAL A 194 -3.39 16.15 -8.12
CA VAL A 194 -4.26 15.15 -7.50
C VAL A 194 -5.45 14.92 -8.42
N VAL A 195 -5.84 13.67 -8.56
CA VAL A 195 -6.98 13.25 -9.38
C VAL A 195 -8.09 12.73 -8.50
N LEU A 196 -9.31 13.20 -8.76
CA LEU A 196 -10.54 12.64 -8.20
C LEU A 196 -11.49 12.23 -9.32
N MET A 197 -12.45 11.38 -8.99
CA MET A 197 -13.48 10.90 -9.91
C MET A 197 -14.80 11.64 -9.67
N GLU A 198 -15.47 12.00 -10.75
CA GLU A 198 -16.86 12.47 -10.75
C GLU A 198 -17.82 11.46 -11.40
N ASP A 199 -19.12 11.76 -11.37
CA ASP A 199 -20.16 10.87 -11.87
C ASP A 199 -20.23 10.86 -13.42
N GLU A 200 -19.99 12.02 -14.04
CA GLU A 200 -20.06 12.21 -15.49
C GLU A 200 -18.72 12.01 -16.19
N ALA A 201 -18.77 11.50 -17.42
CA ALA A 201 -17.60 11.38 -18.28
C ALA A 201 -17.23 12.75 -18.86
N CYS A 202 -15.93 13.08 -18.82
CA CYS A 202 -15.36 14.32 -19.31
C CYS A 202 -15.36 14.43 -20.84
N PHE A 203 -15.45 13.30 -21.55
CA PHE A 203 -15.45 13.21 -23.00
C PHE A 203 -16.30 12.02 -23.48
N GLY A 204 -16.71 12.05 -24.75
CA GLY A 204 -17.51 11.01 -25.40
C GLY A 204 -16.69 9.82 -25.91
N PRO A 205 -17.35 8.73 -26.36
CA PRO A 205 -16.68 7.54 -26.87
C PRO A 205 -15.81 7.84 -28.09
N ASP A 206 -14.60 7.27 -28.15
CA ASP A 206 -13.65 7.40 -29.26
C ASP A 206 -13.02 6.04 -29.55
N TYR A 207 -12.84 5.68 -30.83
CA TYR A 207 -12.32 4.38 -31.24
C TYR A 207 -10.87 4.12 -30.78
N ARG A 208 -10.11 5.16 -30.46
CA ARG A 208 -8.73 5.07 -29.96
C ARG A 208 -8.67 4.71 -28.48
N TYR A 209 -9.79 4.75 -27.77
CA TYR A 209 -9.82 4.67 -26.31
C TYR A 209 -11.00 3.83 -25.80
N ARG A 210 -10.70 2.78 -25.03
CA ARG A 210 -11.73 1.96 -24.40
C ARG A 210 -12.09 2.51 -23.02
N PHE A 211 -13.36 2.87 -22.85
CA PHE A 211 -13.91 3.35 -21.57
C PHE A 211 -13.77 2.27 -20.49
N ASP A 212 -13.36 2.69 -19.30
CA ASP A 212 -13.17 1.81 -18.15
C ASP A 212 -14.01 2.20 -16.93
N SER A 213 -14.87 3.22 -17.09
CA SER A 213 -15.72 3.83 -16.06
C SER A 213 -14.94 4.55 -14.97
N ILE A 214 -13.65 4.81 -15.19
CA ILE A 214 -12.75 5.42 -14.21
C ILE A 214 -12.05 6.61 -14.85
N THR A 215 -11.24 6.35 -15.86
CA THR A 215 -10.30 7.31 -16.43
C THR A 215 -11.02 8.42 -17.16
N GLU A 216 -12.12 8.13 -17.88
CA GLU A 216 -12.93 9.16 -18.54
C GLU A 216 -13.67 10.09 -17.58
N ARG A 217 -13.70 9.80 -16.27
CA ARG A 217 -14.41 10.59 -15.25
C ARG A 217 -13.46 11.38 -14.34
N LEU A 218 -12.18 11.42 -14.70
CA LEU A 218 -11.15 12.03 -13.87
C LEU A 218 -11.14 13.55 -13.98
N HIS A 219 -11.05 14.19 -12.83
CA HIS A 219 -10.86 15.63 -12.68
C HIS A 219 -9.51 15.89 -12.02
N LEU A 220 -8.76 16.82 -12.61
CA LEU A 220 -7.41 17.18 -12.23
C LEU A 220 -7.41 18.42 -11.33
N PHE A 221 -6.68 18.35 -10.22
CA PHE A 221 -6.43 19.44 -9.31
C PHE A 221 -4.93 19.69 -9.20
N GLU A 222 -4.48 20.89 -9.53
CA GLU A 222 -3.07 21.25 -9.50
C GLU A 222 -2.75 22.20 -8.33
N PHE A 223 -1.65 21.93 -7.66
CA PHE A 223 -1.19 22.65 -6.48
C PHE A 223 0.27 23.10 -6.66
N LYS A 224 0.58 24.29 -6.13
CA LYS A 224 1.94 24.87 -6.11
C LYS A 224 2.49 25.08 -4.69
N LYS A 225 1.71 24.75 -3.67
CA LYS A 225 2.08 24.81 -2.26
C LYS A 225 1.77 23.48 -1.60
N PHE A 226 2.65 23.05 -0.70
CA PHE A 226 2.53 21.75 -0.03
C PHE A 226 1.33 21.72 0.93
N GLU A 227 1.10 22.83 1.63
CA GLU A 227 0.02 22.96 2.60
C GLU A 227 -1.36 22.79 1.94
N ASP A 228 -1.53 23.34 0.73
CA ASP A 228 -2.78 23.21 -0.05
C ASP A 228 -3.06 21.74 -0.39
N VAL A 229 -2.01 20.95 -0.71
CA VAL A 229 -2.13 19.51 -0.95
C VAL A 229 -2.54 18.79 0.33
N GLN A 230 -1.94 19.13 1.48
CA GLN A 230 -2.31 18.54 2.77
C GLN A 230 -3.78 18.80 3.12
N PHE A 231 -4.26 20.03 2.94
CA PHE A 231 -5.67 20.36 3.16
C PHE A 231 -6.58 19.62 2.19
N PHE A 232 -6.20 19.53 0.92
CA PHE A 232 -6.99 18.86 -0.11
C PHE A 232 -7.10 17.34 0.12
N ILE A 233 -5.99 16.66 0.40
CA ILE A 233 -5.97 15.22 0.70
C ILE A 233 -6.72 14.95 2.00
N LYS A 234 -6.52 15.75 3.05
CA LYS A 234 -7.26 15.62 4.31
C LYS A 234 -8.77 15.71 4.12
N ARG A 235 -9.24 16.64 3.27
CA ARG A 235 -10.67 16.84 2.99
C ARG A 235 -11.28 15.72 2.15
N ASN A 236 -10.50 15.14 1.23
CA ASN A 236 -10.98 14.14 0.28
C ASN A 236 -10.50 12.71 0.59
N LEU A 237 -9.94 12.49 1.79
CA LEU A 237 -9.35 11.21 2.17
C LEU A 237 -10.32 10.03 1.98
N ASP A 238 -11.60 10.24 2.31
CA ASP A 238 -12.64 9.21 2.18
C ASP A 238 -12.75 8.68 0.74
N ARG A 239 -12.43 9.48 -0.29
CA ARG A 239 -12.43 9.02 -1.70
C ARG A 239 -11.33 8.00 -1.99
N PHE A 240 -10.22 8.06 -1.25
CA PHE A 240 -9.11 7.12 -1.37
C PHE A 240 -9.31 5.87 -0.48
N GLN A 241 -10.13 5.96 0.57
CA GLN A 241 -10.39 4.87 1.52
C GLN A 241 -11.72 4.13 1.32
N ALA A 242 -12.63 4.65 0.49
CA ALA A 242 -13.95 4.07 0.28
C ALA A 242 -13.87 2.64 -0.25
N GLU A 243 -14.41 1.66 0.48
CA GLU A 243 -14.29 0.21 0.20
C GLU A 243 -14.80 -0.21 -1.20
N SER A 244 -15.78 0.51 -1.76
CA SER A 244 -16.30 0.30 -3.11
C SER A 244 -15.63 1.18 -4.17
N GLY A 245 -14.57 1.89 -3.81
CA GLY A 245 -13.87 2.87 -4.65
C GLY A 245 -12.58 2.32 -5.28
N CYS A 246 -12.02 3.12 -6.19
CA CYS A 246 -10.77 2.83 -6.89
C CYS A 246 -9.61 3.70 -6.38
N GLY A 247 -9.53 3.87 -5.06
CA GLY A 247 -8.63 4.84 -4.41
C GLY A 247 -7.16 4.67 -4.81
N LEU A 248 -6.68 3.43 -5.00
CA LEU A 248 -5.31 3.18 -5.46
C LEU A 248 -5.07 3.61 -6.90
N ILE A 249 -6.06 3.46 -7.80
CA ILE A 249 -5.96 3.93 -9.18
C ILE A 249 -5.92 5.47 -9.22
N LEU A 250 -6.76 6.14 -8.42
CA LEU A 250 -6.74 7.60 -8.31
C LEU A 250 -5.38 8.10 -7.81
N PHE A 251 -4.80 7.41 -6.82
CA PHE A 251 -3.48 7.76 -6.30
C PHE A 251 -2.36 7.51 -7.31
N LEU A 252 -2.40 6.39 -8.04
CA LEU A 252 -1.48 6.09 -9.14
C LEU A 252 -1.49 7.20 -10.20
N TYR A 253 -2.67 7.60 -10.68
CA TYR A 253 -2.78 8.68 -11.65
C TYR A 253 -2.34 10.03 -11.08
N SER A 254 -2.58 10.28 -9.80
CA SER A 254 -2.07 11.48 -9.11
C SER A 254 -0.53 11.50 -9.08
N LEU A 255 0.14 10.37 -8.83
CA LEU A 255 1.61 10.26 -8.87
C LEU A 255 2.16 10.53 -10.28
N VAL A 256 1.58 9.88 -11.30
CA VAL A 256 1.99 10.04 -12.70
C VAL A 256 1.83 11.49 -13.16
N LEU A 257 0.71 12.14 -12.85
CA LEU A 257 0.46 13.53 -13.27
C LEU A 257 1.26 14.55 -12.44
N SER A 258 1.57 14.24 -11.17
CA SER A 258 2.48 15.06 -10.35
C SER A 258 3.88 15.09 -10.96
N ARG A 259 4.38 13.94 -11.43
CA ARG A 259 5.63 13.86 -12.21
C ARG A 259 5.50 14.42 -13.63
N THR A 260 4.30 14.37 -14.21
CA THR A 260 3.94 14.61 -15.63
C THR A 260 4.29 13.44 -16.55
N ILE A 261 3.40 13.11 -17.49
CA ILE A 261 3.58 12.01 -18.44
C ILE A 261 4.88 12.13 -19.26
N PRO A 262 5.25 13.31 -19.83
CA PRO A 262 6.48 13.43 -20.58
C PRO A 262 7.73 13.13 -19.74
N LYS A 263 7.76 13.59 -18.49
CA LYS A 263 8.88 13.29 -17.57
C LYS A 263 8.90 11.82 -17.15
N VAL A 264 7.75 11.18 -16.94
CA VAL A 264 7.69 9.73 -16.68
C VAL A 264 8.24 8.94 -17.86
N ARG A 265 7.93 9.33 -19.10
CA ARG A 265 8.50 8.72 -20.31
C ARG A 265 10.02 8.90 -20.40
N ASP A 266 10.50 10.11 -20.12
CA ASP A 266 11.93 10.42 -20.08
C ASP A 266 12.66 9.68 -18.95
N ASP A 267 12.06 9.54 -17.77
CA ASP A 267 12.63 8.79 -16.65
C ASP A 267 12.81 7.31 -17.01
N MET A 268 11.86 6.72 -17.74
CA MET A 268 11.90 5.32 -18.15
C MET A 268 12.86 5.03 -19.31
N ASP A 269 13.47 6.07 -19.90
CA ASP A 269 14.23 5.98 -21.17
C ASP A 269 13.44 5.29 -22.29
N ALA A 270 12.12 5.48 -22.31
CA ALA A 270 11.24 4.84 -23.29
C ALA A 270 11.54 5.38 -24.70
N SER A 271 12.21 4.58 -25.54
CA SER A 271 12.34 4.84 -26.98
C SER A 271 11.00 4.57 -27.69
N GLU A 272 10.86 4.97 -28.96
CA GLU A 272 9.66 4.65 -29.75
C GLU A 272 9.39 3.14 -29.84
N ASP A 273 10.44 2.31 -29.75
CA ASP A 273 10.37 0.85 -29.87
C ASP A 273 10.02 0.15 -28.54
N SER A 274 10.40 0.74 -27.41
CA SER A 274 10.18 0.21 -26.07
C SER A 274 9.21 1.12 -25.33
N LYS A 275 7.91 0.88 -25.52
CA LYS A 275 6.84 1.53 -24.75
C LYS A 275 6.92 1.09 -23.29
N GLY A 276 7.80 1.74 -22.53
CA GLY A 276 7.93 1.52 -21.09
C GLY A 276 6.57 1.60 -20.42
N LYS A 277 6.24 0.59 -19.62
CA LYS A 277 4.94 0.44 -18.95
C LYS A 277 5.14 0.38 -17.44
N LEU A 278 4.28 1.07 -16.70
CA LEU A 278 4.34 1.13 -15.23
C LEU A 278 3.76 -0.14 -14.57
N LEU A 279 2.87 -0.84 -15.27
CA LEU A 279 2.36 -2.14 -14.90
C LEU A 279 2.72 -3.19 -15.96
N THR A 280 2.99 -4.41 -15.51
CA THR A 280 3.12 -5.55 -16.43
C THR A 280 1.75 -5.93 -17.01
N ASP A 281 1.74 -6.84 -17.98
CA ASP A 281 0.48 -7.36 -18.56
C ASP A 281 -0.35 -8.15 -17.53
N MET A 282 0.30 -8.63 -16.45
CA MET A 282 -0.36 -9.27 -15.30
C MET A 282 -0.68 -8.26 -14.18
N GLU A 283 -0.53 -6.97 -14.46
CA GLU A 283 -0.75 -5.86 -13.53
C GLU A 283 0.16 -5.86 -12.29
N ASP A 284 1.34 -6.48 -12.40
CA ASP A 284 2.40 -6.35 -11.39
C ASP A 284 3.11 -5.01 -11.51
N VAL A 285 3.59 -4.51 -10.37
CA VAL A 285 4.36 -3.27 -10.28
C VAL A 285 5.74 -3.45 -10.91
N THR A 286 6.05 -2.64 -11.93
CA THR A 286 7.39 -2.59 -12.54
C THR A 286 8.36 -1.79 -11.67
N VAL A 287 9.67 -1.94 -11.92
CA VAL A 287 10.70 -1.15 -11.23
C VAL A 287 10.47 0.35 -11.42
N SER A 288 10.03 0.77 -12.60
CA SER A 288 9.72 2.17 -12.89
C SER A 288 8.61 2.71 -11.99
N LEU A 289 7.54 1.95 -11.77
CA LEU A 289 6.47 2.36 -10.86
C LEU A 289 6.90 2.32 -9.40
N LEU A 290 7.67 1.30 -9.00
CA LEU A 290 8.26 1.22 -7.67
C LEU A 290 9.13 2.45 -7.37
N ASN A 291 10.04 2.78 -8.28
CA ASN A 291 10.92 3.94 -8.14
C ASN A 291 10.14 5.24 -8.18
N LEU A 292 9.06 5.35 -8.97
CA LEU A 292 8.17 6.52 -8.94
C LEU A 292 7.55 6.71 -7.56
N ALA A 293 7.09 5.64 -6.93
CA ALA A 293 6.50 5.68 -5.59
C ALA A 293 7.54 6.00 -4.49
N LEU A 294 8.74 5.42 -4.56
CA LEU A 294 9.77 5.61 -3.53
C LEU A 294 10.55 6.91 -3.68
N THR A 295 10.86 7.29 -4.92
CA THR A 295 11.82 8.37 -5.23
C THR A 295 11.18 9.56 -5.94
N GLY A 296 9.93 9.43 -6.43
CA GLY A 296 9.28 10.44 -7.25
C GLY A 296 9.74 10.45 -8.72
N ARG A 297 10.62 9.52 -9.13
CA ARG A 297 11.11 9.39 -10.51
C ARG A 297 10.91 7.98 -11.03
N ALA A 298 10.41 7.84 -12.26
CA ALA A 298 10.04 6.54 -12.82
C ALA A 298 11.21 5.81 -13.51
N VAL A 299 12.38 5.82 -12.88
CA VAL A 299 13.60 5.23 -13.45
C VAL A 299 13.48 3.70 -13.49
N SER A 300 13.84 3.09 -14.61
CA SER A 300 13.64 1.64 -14.84
C SER A 300 14.66 0.72 -14.17
N TYR A 301 15.68 1.28 -13.53
CA TYR A 301 16.80 0.52 -12.95
C TYR A 301 16.98 0.78 -11.46
N LEU A 302 17.59 -0.18 -10.76
CA LEU A 302 17.80 -0.15 -9.30
C LEU A 302 19.23 0.25 -8.91
N HIS A 303 20.15 0.40 -9.87
CA HIS A 303 21.53 0.82 -9.63
C HIS A 303 21.63 2.31 -9.31
N ASN A 304 22.79 2.72 -8.80
CA ASN A 304 23.06 4.11 -8.45
C ASN A 304 23.50 4.91 -9.67
N GLY A 305 22.97 6.13 -9.82
CA GLY A 305 23.42 7.07 -10.84
C GLY A 305 23.24 6.54 -12.27
N ASP A 306 23.87 7.21 -13.23
CA ASP A 306 23.76 6.82 -14.64
C ASP A 306 24.93 5.89 -14.99
N LEU A 307 24.64 4.70 -15.52
CA LEU A 307 25.68 3.77 -16.00
C LEU A 307 26.00 4.07 -17.45
N LEU A 308 27.27 4.35 -17.72
CA LEU A 308 27.78 4.66 -19.07
C LEU A 308 28.46 3.46 -19.73
N TYR A 309 28.90 2.49 -18.94
CA TYR A 309 29.70 1.35 -19.40
C TYR A 309 29.05 0.04 -18.98
N ASP A 310 29.21 -1.00 -19.80
CA ASP A 310 28.84 -2.36 -19.45
C ASP A 310 29.83 -2.98 -18.44
N CYS A 311 29.55 -4.21 -17.99
CA CYS A 311 30.43 -4.95 -17.08
C CYS A 311 31.81 -5.31 -17.69
N LYS A 312 31.98 -5.14 -19.00
CA LYS A 312 33.24 -5.38 -19.73
C LYS A 312 34.00 -4.07 -20.02
N GLY A 313 33.48 -2.93 -19.58
CA GLY A 313 34.09 -1.61 -19.80
C GLY A 313 33.79 -0.98 -21.15
N ASN A 314 32.89 -1.55 -21.96
CA ASN A 314 32.49 -0.96 -23.23
C ASN A 314 31.44 0.14 -22.99
N LEU A 315 31.53 1.23 -23.76
CA LEU A 315 30.55 2.30 -23.71
C LEU A 315 29.18 1.78 -24.18
N LEU A 316 28.15 2.04 -23.39
CA LEU A 316 26.78 1.68 -23.74
C LEU A 316 26.25 2.61 -24.85
N PRO A 317 25.39 2.11 -25.76
CA PRO A 317 24.79 2.95 -26.81
C PRO A 317 24.03 4.16 -26.25
N ARG A 318 23.46 4.00 -25.05
CA ARG A 318 22.84 5.07 -24.26
C ARG A 318 23.13 4.84 -22.78
N PRO A 319 23.32 5.90 -21.97
CA PRO A 319 23.40 5.79 -20.52
C PRO A 319 22.16 5.10 -19.93
N LEU A 320 22.34 4.16 -19.01
CA LEU A 320 21.23 3.60 -18.24
C LEU A 320 20.99 4.47 -17.02
N LYS A 321 19.90 5.25 -17.03
CA LYS A 321 19.56 6.11 -15.90
C LYS A 321 19.25 5.27 -14.67
N GLY A 322 19.86 5.57 -13.53
CA GLY A 322 19.61 4.88 -12.26
C GLY A 322 19.10 5.83 -11.18
N VAL A 323 19.07 5.34 -9.94
CA VAL A 323 18.60 6.12 -8.79
C VAL A 323 19.66 7.14 -8.40
N LYS A 324 19.32 8.42 -8.50
CA LYS A 324 20.27 9.54 -8.32
C LYS A 324 20.42 10.01 -6.89
N GLU A 325 19.43 9.77 -6.04
CA GLU A 325 19.37 10.31 -4.68
C GLU A 325 18.97 9.24 -3.67
N ARG A 326 19.49 9.39 -2.45
CA ARG A 326 19.16 8.51 -1.32
C ARG A 326 17.69 8.65 -0.96
N SER A 327 16.96 7.54 -1.06
CA SER A 327 15.52 7.48 -0.77
C SER A 327 15.22 7.60 0.72
N ASN A 328 14.02 8.08 1.07
CA ASN A 328 13.53 8.07 2.44
C ASN A 328 13.22 6.64 2.91
N ILE A 329 12.63 5.84 2.02
CA ILE A 329 12.28 4.43 2.23
C ILE A 329 13.14 3.58 1.31
N GLY A 330 13.72 2.52 1.86
CA GLY A 330 14.63 1.65 1.14
C GLY A 330 13.91 0.57 0.34
N TYR A 331 14.69 -0.12 -0.48
CA TYR A 331 14.23 -1.29 -1.21
C TYR A 331 15.25 -2.41 -1.09
N LEU A 332 14.77 -3.63 -0.82
CA LEU A 332 15.56 -4.84 -0.86
C LEU A 332 14.87 -5.84 -1.80
N PHE A 333 15.66 -6.52 -2.60
CA PHE A 333 15.17 -7.46 -3.59
C PHE A 333 15.96 -8.76 -3.48
N TRP A 334 15.25 -9.88 -3.56
CA TRP A 334 15.85 -11.18 -3.72
C TRP A 334 14.88 -12.16 -4.35
N ASP A 335 15.36 -12.96 -5.29
CA ASP A 335 14.59 -14.00 -5.92
C ASP A 335 15.44 -15.25 -6.08
N LYS A 336 14.92 -16.39 -5.64
CA LYS A 336 15.58 -17.70 -5.79
C LYS A 336 15.66 -18.14 -7.25
N GLY A 337 14.73 -17.67 -8.09
CA GLY A 337 14.64 -18.03 -9.50
C GLY A 337 15.67 -17.32 -10.39
N GLU A 338 16.28 -16.23 -9.92
CA GLU A 338 17.29 -15.50 -10.69
C GLU A 338 18.61 -16.28 -10.78
N ASP A 339 19.23 -16.21 -11.95
CA ASP A 339 20.57 -16.74 -12.16
C ASP A 339 21.59 -16.04 -11.22
N PRO A 340 22.34 -16.80 -10.40
CA PRO A 340 23.31 -16.21 -9.46
C PRO A 340 24.36 -15.32 -10.11
N ASP A 341 24.71 -15.56 -11.37
CA ASP A 341 25.76 -14.81 -12.07
C ASP A 341 25.25 -13.48 -12.68
N THR A 342 23.92 -13.32 -12.81
CA THR A 342 23.27 -12.13 -13.39
C THR A 342 22.17 -11.54 -12.51
N ARG A 343 22.24 -11.82 -11.20
CA ARG A 343 21.24 -11.41 -10.21
C ARG A 343 21.02 -9.89 -10.20
N THR A 344 19.77 -9.49 -9.98
CA THR A 344 19.42 -8.08 -9.84
C THR A 344 20.10 -7.47 -8.62
N GLU A 345 20.96 -6.48 -8.85
CA GLU A 345 21.62 -5.73 -7.78
C GLU A 345 20.91 -4.41 -7.47
N VAL A 346 20.51 -4.24 -6.21
CA VAL A 346 19.98 -2.97 -5.72
C VAL A 346 21.13 -2.06 -5.28
N GLY A 347 21.14 -0.83 -5.79
CA GLY A 347 22.13 0.20 -5.45
C GLY A 347 22.02 0.72 -4.01
N SER A 348 23.09 1.31 -3.51
CA SER A 348 23.16 1.85 -2.14
C SER A 348 22.16 2.98 -1.86
N MET A 349 21.71 3.73 -2.88
CA MET A 349 20.70 4.78 -2.74
C MET A 349 19.34 4.25 -2.26
N LEU A 350 19.06 2.96 -2.50
CA LEU A 350 17.88 2.24 -2.03
C LEU A 350 18.18 1.28 -0.88
N LYS A 351 19.34 0.61 -0.86
CA LYS A 351 19.72 -0.28 0.26
C LYS A 351 19.97 0.47 1.56
N THR A 352 20.41 1.73 1.50
CA THR A 352 20.78 2.53 2.66
C THR A 352 19.87 3.77 2.73
N PRO A 353 18.57 3.62 3.02
CA PRO A 353 17.61 4.72 3.06
C PRO A 353 17.87 5.69 4.22
N LYS A 354 17.23 6.86 4.20
CA LYS A 354 17.33 7.87 5.29
C LYS A 354 16.60 7.43 6.56
N THR A 355 15.55 6.63 6.43
CA THR A 355 14.84 6.02 7.58
C THR A 355 15.05 4.51 7.54
N PRO A 356 15.11 3.81 8.69
CA PRO A 356 15.33 2.36 8.76
C PRO A 356 14.08 1.56 8.36
N ILE A 357 13.52 1.84 7.18
CA ILE A 357 12.32 1.22 6.63
C ILE A 357 12.66 0.78 5.20
N TRP A 358 12.37 -0.48 4.87
CA TRP A 358 12.60 -1.08 3.57
C TRP A 358 11.34 -1.78 3.08
N VAL A 359 10.97 -1.52 1.83
CA VAL A 359 10.09 -2.41 1.08
C VAL A 359 10.95 -3.58 0.59
N THR A 360 10.53 -4.80 0.87
CA THR A 360 11.20 -6.01 0.38
C THR A 360 10.38 -6.62 -0.73
N LYS A 361 11.01 -7.13 -1.79
CA LYS A 361 10.38 -8.07 -2.72
C LYS A 361 11.19 -9.36 -2.72
N VAL A 362 10.60 -10.41 -2.16
CA VAL A 362 11.24 -11.71 -1.94
C VAL A 362 10.43 -12.78 -2.64
N ASN A 363 10.98 -13.49 -3.63
CA ASN A 363 10.27 -14.49 -4.44
C ASN A 363 8.89 -13.96 -4.94
N HIS A 364 8.91 -12.77 -5.54
CA HIS A 364 7.73 -12.02 -6.01
C HIS A 364 6.75 -11.50 -4.93
N MET A 365 6.96 -11.79 -3.64
CA MET A 365 6.12 -11.27 -2.57
C MET A 365 6.66 -9.97 -1.99
N TYR A 366 5.79 -8.97 -1.86
CA TYR A 366 6.13 -7.72 -1.18
C TYR A 366 6.01 -7.86 0.34
N GLY A 367 6.90 -7.17 1.05
CA GLY A 367 6.89 -7.07 2.50
C GLY A 367 7.48 -5.74 2.97
N LEU A 368 7.32 -5.47 4.26
CA LEU A 368 7.84 -4.30 4.94
C LEU A 368 8.78 -4.77 6.04
N LEU A 369 10.02 -4.31 5.96
CA LEU A 369 11.07 -4.56 6.93
C LEU A 369 11.45 -3.22 7.57
N PHE A 370 11.44 -3.10 8.88
CA PHE A 370 11.79 -1.84 9.54
C PHE A 370 12.44 -2.03 10.90
N SER A 371 13.18 -1.02 11.37
CA SER A 371 13.66 -0.94 12.75
C SER A 371 13.04 0.27 13.46
N THR A 372 12.84 0.15 14.77
CA THR A 372 12.46 1.29 15.62
C THR A 372 13.66 2.15 15.99
N ASN A 373 14.88 1.66 15.79
CA ASN A 373 16.09 2.42 16.01
C ASN A 373 16.43 3.24 14.75
N LEU A 374 16.21 4.56 14.80
CA LEU A 374 16.47 5.47 13.69
C LEU A 374 17.96 5.56 13.31
N ASP A 375 18.85 5.30 14.26
CA ASP A 375 20.30 5.39 14.05
C ASP A 375 20.87 4.14 13.36
N LEU A 376 20.06 3.10 13.15
CA LEU A 376 20.51 1.84 12.54
C LEU A 376 21.24 2.05 11.21
N VAL A 377 20.77 2.98 10.36
CA VAL A 377 21.35 3.19 9.02
C VAL A 377 22.46 4.26 9.02
N SER A 378 22.73 4.87 10.18
CA SER A 378 23.68 5.98 10.34
C SER A 378 24.90 5.61 11.18
N ASP A 379 24.76 4.69 12.14
CA ASP A 379 25.84 4.26 13.04
C ASP A 379 26.24 2.79 12.80
N TRP A 380 27.46 2.60 12.30
CA TRP A 380 28.05 1.28 12.03
C TRP A 380 28.16 0.41 13.29
N ARG A 381 28.24 0.99 14.50
CA ARG A 381 28.29 0.23 15.75
C ARG A 381 26.98 -0.48 16.02
N ILE A 382 25.87 0.14 15.65
CA ILE A 382 24.51 -0.40 15.79
C ILE A 382 24.26 -1.45 14.71
N GLU A 383 24.80 -1.27 13.50
CA GLU A 383 24.74 -2.25 12.40
C GLU A 383 25.43 -3.60 12.70
N CYS A 384 26.08 -3.73 13.86
CA CYS A 384 26.66 -4.98 14.33
C CYS A 384 25.62 -5.98 14.84
N ARG A 385 24.65 -5.49 15.63
CA ARG A 385 23.62 -6.31 16.27
C ARG A 385 22.37 -5.47 16.50
N PHE A 386 21.27 -5.84 15.85
CA PHE A 386 20.04 -5.06 15.89
C PHE A 386 18.82 -5.92 15.63
N THR A 387 17.65 -5.31 15.83
CA THR A 387 16.37 -5.97 15.65
C THR A 387 15.60 -5.31 14.50
N LEU A 388 15.01 -6.16 13.65
CA LEU A 388 14.12 -5.77 12.56
C LEU A 388 12.72 -6.36 12.80
N SER A 389 11.71 -5.60 12.43
CA SER A 389 10.31 -6.04 12.36
C SER A 389 9.94 -6.30 10.91
N TYR A 390 9.30 -7.43 10.64
CA TYR A 390 8.91 -7.85 9.29
C TYR A 390 7.41 -8.12 9.18
N TYR A 391 6.80 -7.64 8.09
CA TYR A 391 5.37 -7.70 7.82
C TYR A 391 5.08 -7.90 6.33
N THR A 392 4.26 -8.90 5.95
CA THR A 392 4.07 -9.29 4.54
C THR A 392 2.62 -9.25 4.07
N GLY A 393 1.70 -8.80 4.93
CA GLY A 393 0.26 -8.76 4.63
C GLY A 393 -0.38 -10.13 4.42
N LEU A 394 0.37 -11.23 4.55
CA LEU A 394 -0.16 -12.59 4.44
C LEU A 394 -1.14 -12.87 5.58
N VAL A 395 -2.26 -13.50 5.27
CA VAL A 395 -3.26 -13.92 6.28
C VAL A 395 -2.66 -14.90 7.30
N SER A 396 -1.67 -15.69 6.88
CA SER A 396 -0.91 -16.60 7.75
C SER A 396 0.02 -15.90 8.73
N GLN A 397 0.26 -14.60 8.57
CA GLN A 397 1.08 -13.79 9.47
C GLN A 397 0.20 -12.86 10.33
N PRO A 398 -0.44 -13.35 11.41
CA PRO A 398 -1.30 -12.53 12.25
C PRO A 398 -0.53 -11.51 13.12
N LYS A 399 0.80 -11.67 13.25
CA LYS A 399 1.65 -10.82 14.09
C LYS A 399 2.93 -10.44 13.35
N THR A 400 3.39 -9.22 13.59
CA THR A 400 4.71 -8.75 13.14
C THR A 400 5.79 -9.69 13.68
N VAL A 401 6.67 -10.15 12.79
CA VAL A 401 7.77 -11.03 13.15
C VAL A 401 8.98 -10.19 13.50
N THR A 402 9.61 -10.51 14.63
CA THR A 402 10.80 -9.82 15.11
C THR A 402 12.02 -10.66 14.75
N LEU A 403 12.95 -10.10 13.98
CA LEU A 403 14.18 -10.72 13.53
C LEU A 403 15.37 -10.09 14.26
N ASN A 404 16.24 -10.92 14.83
CA ASN A 404 17.51 -10.47 15.39
C ASN A 404 18.62 -10.69 14.37
N VAL A 405 19.29 -9.61 13.99
CA VAL A 405 20.34 -9.62 12.96
C VAL A 405 21.69 -9.37 13.64
N GLU A 406 22.64 -10.26 13.42
CA GLU A 406 24.01 -10.18 13.94
C GLU A 406 25.01 -10.28 12.78
N THR A 407 25.85 -9.27 12.61
CA THR A 407 26.81 -9.19 11.49
C THR A 407 28.26 -9.46 11.92
N ARG A 408 28.59 -9.42 13.22
CA ARG A 408 29.98 -9.57 13.71
C ARG A 408 30.54 -10.99 13.59
N ILE A 409 29.77 -11.97 14.06
CA ILE A 409 30.19 -13.38 14.07
C ILE A 409 29.94 -14.00 12.70
N GLY A 410 28.88 -13.53 12.02
CA GLY A 410 28.48 -13.93 10.68
C GLY A 410 28.15 -15.41 10.52
N ARG A 411 27.72 -15.80 9.32
CA ARG A 411 27.57 -17.22 8.93
C ARG A 411 28.94 -17.79 8.50
N PRO A 412 29.23 -19.08 8.73
CA PRO A 412 30.39 -19.74 8.17
C PRO A 412 30.41 -19.58 6.65
N ARG A 413 31.57 -19.30 6.06
CA ARG A 413 31.70 -19.01 4.63
C ARG A 413 32.26 -20.22 3.89
N PRO A 414 31.50 -20.87 3.00
CA PRO A 414 32.01 -22.00 2.23
C PRO A 414 33.08 -21.53 1.23
N LYS A 415 34.16 -22.29 1.15
CA LYS A 415 35.37 -21.95 0.39
C LYS A 415 35.19 -22.14 -1.12
N THR A 416 34.26 -22.98 -1.55
CA THR A 416 34.00 -23.31 -2.97
C THR A 416 32.73 -22.63 -3.49
N SER A 417 32.68 -22.33 -4.78
CA SER A 417 31.48 -21.79 -5.45
C SER A 417 30.29 -22.75 -5.35
N LEU A 418 30.52 -24.05 -5.51
CA LEU A 418 29.51 -25.10 -5.34
C LEU A 418 28.96 -25.14 -3.90
N GLY A 419 29.85 -25.03 -2.90
CA GLY A 419 29.45 -24.97 -1.49
C GLY A 419 28.61 -23.74 -1.16
N ARG A 420 28.93 -22.58 -1.75
CA ARG A 420 28.10 -21.37 -1.62
C ARG A 420 26.70 -21.57 -2.19
N LYS A 421 26.58 -22.14 -3.40
CA LYS A 421 25.26 -22.42 -4.02
C LYS A 421 24.43 -23.39 -3.16
N GLN A 422 25.06 -24.44 -2.64
CA GLN A 422 24.38 -25.41 -1.77
C GLN A 422 23.92 -24.80 -0.44
N GLU A 423 24.73 -23.98 0.20
CA GLU A 423 24.33 -23.31 1.44
C GLU A 423 23.25 -22.25 1.21
N GLU A 424 23.37 -21.43 0.17
CA GLU A 424 22.39 -20.42 -0.18
C GLU A 424 20.99 -21.01 -0.38
N SER A 425 20.91 -22.19 -1.00
CA SER A 425 19.64 -22.89 -1.22
C SER A 425 18.94 -23.35 0.06
N LYS A 426 19.69 -23.51 1.16
CA LYS A 426 19.19 -23.91 2.49
C LYS A 426 18.76 -22.73 3.34
N ILE A 427 19.25 -21.53 3.02
CA ILE A 427 18.96 -20.31 3.76
C ILE A 427 17.57 -19.80 3.35
N PRO A 428 16.72 -19.41 4.31
CA PRO A 428 15.42 -18.84 3.99
C PRO A 428 15.55 -17.61 3.07
N PRO A 429 14.71 -17.52 2.03
CA PRO A 429 14.65 -16.39 1.10
C PRO A 429 14.75 -14.99 1.70
N LEU A 430 14.00 -14.72 2.79
CA LEU A 430 14.06 -13.42 3.46
C LEU A 430 15.45 -13.12 4.04
N GLU A 431 16.12 -14.13 4.59
CA GLU A 431 17.47 -13.94 5.12
C GLU A 431 18.46 -13.67 4.00
N ASN A 432 18.33 -14.36 2.87
CA ASN A 432 19.12 -14.06 1.68
C ASN A 432 18.88 -12.61 1.21
N CYS A 433 17.64 -12.13 1.27
CA CYS A 433 17.30 -10.73 0.99
C CYS A 433 18.00 -9.75 1.96
N ILE A 434 17.94 -10.01 3.27
CA ILE A 434 18.64 -9.22 4.30
C ILE A 434 20.16 -9.21 4.05
N MET A 435 20.73 -10.35 3.66
CA MET A 435 22.15 -10.49 3.36
C MET A 435 22.60 -9.73 2.10
N THR A 436 21.68 -9.32 1.22
CA THR A 436 22.03 -8.42 0.10
C THR A 436 22.50 -7.03 0.58
N LYS A 437 22.11 -6.63 1.80
CA LYS A 437 22.57 -5.42 2.47
C LYS A 437 23.60 -5.73 3.56
N TRP A 438 23.25 -6.60 4.50
CA TRP A 438 24.12 -6.97 5.62
C TRP A 438 24.79 -8.31 5.32
N TYR A 439 25.83 -8.25 4.49
CA TYR A 439 26.47 -9.44 3.99
C TYR A 439 26.98 -10.36 5.11
N GLY A 440 26.61 -11.64 5.03
CA GLY A 440 27.01 -12.65 6.01
C GLY A 440 26.27 -12.59 7.34
N ALA A 441 25.22 -11.76 7.47
CA ALA A 441 24.44 -11.66 8.68
C ALA A 441 23.80 -13.00 9.09
N ASN A 442 23.84 -13.28 10.39
CA ASN A 442 23.04 -14.34 10.98
C ASN A 442 21.69 -13.76 11.44
N VAL A 443 20.59 -14.42 11.06
CA VAL A 443 19.22 -13.95 11.31
C VAL A 443 18.50 -14.93 12.22
N GLY A 444 18.12 -14.47 13.41
CA GLY A 444 17.32 -15.23 14.37
C GLY A 444 15.84 -14.83 14.30
N TRP A 445 14.96 -15.81 14.09
CA TRP A 445 13.50 -15.61 13.95
C TRP A 445 12.73 -15.60 15.28
N ASN A 446 13.44 -15.60 16.42
CA ASN A 446 12.86 -15.47 17.76
C ASN A 446 11.67 -16.42 18.02
N GLY A 447 11.79 -17.68 17.62
CA GLY A 447 10.77 -18.72 17.82
C GLY A 447 9.71 -18.81 16.71
N THR A 448 9.81 -18.00 15.66
CA THR A 448 8.94 -18.11 14.47
C THR A 448 9.62 -18.97 13.39
N SER A 449 8.87 -19.83 12.71
CA SER A 449 9.39 -20.55 11.54
C SER A 449 9.47 -19.63 10.32
N PRO A 450 10.55 -19.68 9.52
CA PRO A 450 10.62 -18.96 8.25
C PRO A 450 9.46 -19.34 7.32
N PHE A 451 8.84 -18.36 6.67
CA PHE A 451 7.58 -18.55 5.92
C PHE A 451 7.57 -17.93 4.51
N ILE A 452 8.69 -17.37 4.07
CA ILE A 452 8.90 -16.81 2.72
C ILE A 452 10.06 -17.52 2.03
#